data_AF-A0A8I1UZL6-F1
#
_entry.id   AF-A0A8I1UZL6-F1
#
_cell.length_a   1.000
_cell.length_b   1.000
_cell.length_c   1.000
_cell.angle_alpha   90.00
_cell.angle_beta   90.00
_cell.angle_gamma   90.00
#
_symmetry.space_group_name_H-M   'P 1'
#
loop_
_entity.id
_entity.type
_entity.pdbx_description
1 polymer ?
#
loop_
_entity_poly.entity_id
_entity_poly.type
_entity_poly.pdbx_seq_one_letter_code
_entity_poly.pdbx_strand_id
1 'polypeptide(L)'
;MTELAIRPDASPLVSPMAAVASYQDAAVHRLGEWARSADAAYTVAERLVQSSFVPSSFQRKPVEAAAAILAGAEVGLSPMAALRSFDVIQGQAAPRAITLRAIVQSFGHEIEMVESTATRCKMRGKRRGSQQWQTVTWTIDRAKDLALTGKDNWKKQPQAMLVARATSELARLIAADAILGIGYAAEEIVDGIETVSEVVSEPALTSEPSQPATRRVSRRSRTVDAEPGSESTEELPITDPQMKKMQALFAEKGFRDSDDRHAFVTQVCDIEVASSRDLTKTQASAVIDRLEALDTLPPDDPQQELIPDAE
;
A
#
# COMPACT_ATOMS: atom_id res chain seq x y z
N MET A 1 67.75 -40.96 -8.45
CA MET A 1 66.81 -40.25 -7.55
C MET A 1 67.07 -38.76 -7.68
N THR A 2 66.11 -38.01 -8.22
CA THR A 2 65.59 -36.71 -7.72
C THR A 2 64.62 -36.23 -8.79
N GLU A 3 63.36 -36.57 -8.62
CA GLU A 3 62.25 -36.18 -9.48
C GLU A 3 61.72 -34.83 -8.97
N LEU A 4 61.80 -33.77 -9.78
CA LEU A 4 61.24 -32.45 -9.47
C LEU A 4 59.71 -32.53 -9.57
N ALA A 5 59.03 -32.51 -8.44
CA ALA A 5 57.58 -32.38 -8.38
C ALA A 5 57.16 -30.93 -8.74
N ILE A 6 56.62 -30.74 -9.94
CA ILE A 6 55.90 -29.52 -10.33
C ILE A 6 54.54 -29.56 -9.63
N ARG A 7 54.32 -28.62 -8.69
CA ARG A 7 53.01 -28.42 -8.07
C ARG A 7 52.04 -27.83 -9.11
N PRO A 8 50.84 -28.41 -9.33
CA PRO A 8 49.87 -27.81 -10.23
C PRO A 8 49.17 -26.63 -9.54
N ASP A 9 49.17 -25.51 -10.27
CA ASP A 9 48.18 -24.45 -10.34
C ASP A 9 47.50 -24.01 -9.05
N ALA A 10 47.99 -22.90 -8.49
CA ALA A 10 47.26 -22.13 -7.50
C ALA A 10 46.15 -21.33 -8.21
N SER A 11 44.90 -21.81 -8.12
CA SER A 11 43.73 -21.01 -8.48
C SER A 11 43.85 -19.61 -7.84
N PRO A 12 43.67 -18.51 -8.59
CA PRO A 12 43.83 -17.19 -8.03
C PRO A 12 42.75 -16.95 -6.98
N LEU A 13 43.17 -16.78 -5.73
CA LEU A 13 42.31 -16.32 -4.65
C LEU A 13 41.84 -14.90 -5.01
N VAL A 14 40.59 -14.77 -5.45
CA VAL A 14 39.96 -13.46 -5.66
C VAL A 14 39.97 -12.75 -4.31
N SER A 15 40.67 -11.62 -4.23
CA SER A 15 40.80 -10.86 -3.00
C SER A 15 39.41 -10.35 -2.55
N PRO A 16 39.06 -10.42 -1.25
CA PRO A 16 37.76 -9.97 -0.74
C PRO A 16 37.42 -8.54 -1.16
N MET A 17 38.41 -7.65 -1.24
CA MET A 17 38.22 -6.27 -1.71
C MET A 17 37.86 -6.18 -3.21
N ALA A 18 38.42 -7.05 -4.05
CA ALA A 18 38.08 -7.10 -5.47
C ALA A 18 36.66 -7.66 -5.68
N ALA A 19 36.26 -8.65 -4.87
CA ALA A 19 34.88 -9.15 -4.86
C ALA A 19 33.87 -8.07 -4.44
N VAL A 20 34.19 -7.29 -3.40
CA VAL A 20 33.35 -6.17 -2.93
C VAL A 20 33.22 -5.08 -4.00
N ALA A 21 34.32 -4.66 -4.63
CA ALA A 21 34.28 -3.66 -5.70
C ALA A 21 33.45 -4.14 -6.91
N SER A 22 33.61 -5.40 -7.32
CA SER A 22 32.82 -5.98 -8.42
C SER A 22 31.32 -6.05 -8.10
N TYR A 23 30.96 -6.31 -6.85
CA TYR A 23 29.58 -6.32 -6.40
C TYR A 23 28.96 -4.92 -6.40
N GLN A 24 29.72 -3.92 -5.93
CA GLN A 24 29.31 -2.52 -5.91
C GLN A 24 29.06 -2.00 -7.33
N ASP A 25 30.00 -2.25 -8.25
CA ASP A 25 29.86 -1.86 -9.66
C ASP A 25 28.63 -2.51 -10.30
N ALA A 26 28.42 -3.80 -10.05
CA ALA A 26 27.24 -4.51 -10.55
C ALA A 26 25.93 -3.97 -9.94
N ALA A 27 25.93 -3.57 -8.67
CA ALA A 27 24.77 -2.98 -8.01
C ALA A 27 24.42 -1.60 -8.60
N VAL A 28 25.41 -0.74 -8.82
CA VAL A 28 25.23 0.57 -9.47
C VAL A 28 24.71 0.40 -10.89
N HIS A 29 25.25 -0.55 -11.65
CA HIS A 29 24.78 -0.83 -13.00
C HIS A 29 23.30 -1.26 -13.02
N ARG A 30 22.91 -2.21 -12.15
CA ARG A 30 21.52 -2.66 -12.03
C ARG A 30 20.57 -1.53 -11.66
N LEU A 31 20.97 -0.66 -10.74
CA LEU A 31 20.16 0.50 -10.36
C LEU A 31 19.99 1.47 -11.55
N GLY A 32 21.05 1.70 -12.32
CA GLY A 32 20.98 2.53 -13.53
C GLY A 32 20.08 1.93 -14.62
N GLU A 33 20.12 0.62 -14.84
CA GLU A 33 19.20 -0.07 -15.75
C GLU A 33 17.75 -0.01 -15.28
N TRP A 34 17.53 -0.18 -13.98
CA TRP A 34 16.22 -0.07 -13.37
C TRP A 34 15.65 1.35 -13.53
N ALA A 35 16.44 2.39 -13.26
CA ALA A 35 16.01 3.78 -13.44
C ALA A 35 15.60 4.08 -14.89
N ARG A 36 16.39 3.63 -15.87
CA ARG A 36 16.02 3.75 -17.29
C ARG A 36 14.73 3.01 -17.62
N SER A 37 14.51 1.85 -17.02
CA SER A 37 13.29 1.07 -17.19
C SER A 37 12.08 1.79 -16.56
N ALA A 38 12.28 2.45 -15.43
CA ALA A 38 11.25 3.27 -14.77
C ALA A 38 10.85 4.48 -15.62
N ASP A 39 11.81 5.21 -16.18
CA ASP A 39 11.54 6.32 -17.10
C ASP A 39 10.77 5.86 -18.35
N ALA A 40 11.17 4.72 -18.92
CA ALA A 40 10.47 4.12 -20.06
C ALA A 40 9.05 3.68 -19.70
N ALA A 41 8.86 3.05 -18.54
CA ALA A 41 7.55 2.66 -18.03
C ALA A 41 6.64 3.87 -17.82
N TYR A 42 7.15 4.96 -17.25
CA TYR A 42 6.41 6.21 -17.08
C TYR A 42 6.00 6.82 -18.42
N THR A 43 6.92 6.88 -19.38
CA THR A 43 6.63 7.40 -20.73
C THR A 43 5.50 6.62 -21.40
N VAL A 44 5.53 5.29 -21.30
CA VAL A 44 4.44 4.43 -21.82
C VAL A 44 3.15 4.66 -21.04
N ALA A 45 3.22 4.71 -19.71
CA ALA A 45 2.07 4.93 -18.83
C ALA A 45 1.36 6.25 -19.16
N GLU A 46 2.10 7.35 -19.30
CA GLU A 46 1.58 8.69 -19.63
C GLU A 46 0.66 8.67 -20.86
N ARG A 47 1.01 7.89 -21.88
CA ARG A 47 0.21 7.76 -23.10
C ARG A 47 -0.95 6.81 -22.93
N LEU A 48 -0.75 5.69 -22.24
CA LEU A 48 -1.78 4.67 -22.06
C LEU A 48 -2.94 5.19 -21.20
N VAL A 49 -2.68 5.93 -20.13
CA VAL A 49 -3.72 6.41 -19.19
C VAL A 49 -4.67 7.45 -19.78
N GLN A 50 -4.37 7.96 -20.98
CA GLN A 50 -5.26 8.85 -21.75
C GLN A 50 -6.31 8.05 -22.54
N SER A 51 -6.13 6.74 -22.66
CA SER A 51 -7.02 5.85 -23.40
C SER A 51 -8.07 5.20 -22.51
N SER A 52 -9.23 4.90 -23.07
CA SER A 52 -10.26 4.06 -22.44
C SER A 52 -9.90 2.56 -22.39
N PHE A 53 -8.83 2.13 -23.06
CA PHE A 53 -8.34 0.74 -22.99
C PHE A 53 -7.72 0.38 -21.64
N VAL A 54 -7.32 1.39 -20.85
CA VAL A 54 -6.75 1.21 -19.52
C VAL A 54 -7.87 1.19 -18.47
N PRO A 55 -7.80 0.31 -17.44
CA PRO A 55 -8.78 0.29 -16.36
C PRO A 55 -8.96 1.65 -15.71
N SER A 56 -10.19 1.96 -15.29
CA SER A 56 -10.56 3.24 -14.70
C SER A 56 -9.73 3.61 -13.47
N SER A 57 -9.22 2.62 -12.73
CA SER A 57 -8.31 2.81 -11.59
C SER A 57 -7.00 3.52 -11.96
N PHE A 58 -6.57 3.44 -13.21
CA PHE A 58 -5.32 4.02 -13.73
C PHE A 58 -5.54 5.20 -14.68
N GLN A 59 -6.77 5.49 -15.10
CA GLN A 59 -7.04 6.60 -16.01
C GLN A 59 -6.61 7.92 -15.39
N ARG A 60 -5.88 8.72 -16.17
CA ARG A 60 -5.28 10.00 -15.73
C ARG A 60 -4.32 9.87 -14.53
N LYS A 61 -3.79 8.67 -14.26
CA LYS A 61 -2.88 8.38 -13.14
C LYS A 61 -1.59 7.71 -13.65
N PRO A 62 -0.70 8.49 -14.30
CA PRO A 62 0.47 7.94 -14.97
C PRO A 62 1.50 7.34 -14.01
N VAL A 63 1.64 7.86 -12.79
CA VAL A 63 2.62 7.37 -11.81
C VAL A 63 2.24 5.98 -11.30
N GLU A 64 0.98 5.78 -10.92
CA GLU A 64 0.44 4.51 -10.47
C GLU A 64 0.43 3.47 -11.58
N ALA A 65 0.12 3.89 -12.80
CA ALA A 65 0.21 3.04 -13.98
C ALA A 65 1.66 2.62 -14.26
N ALA A 66 2.62 3.53 -14.14
CA ALA A 66 4.04 3.21 -14.29
C ALA A 66 4.52 2.20 -13.23
N ALA A 67 4.12 2.39 -11.97
CA ALA A 67 4.42 1.46 -10.88
C ALA A 67 3.85 0.05 -11.15
N ALA A 68 2.60 -0.03 -11.62
CA ALA A 68 1.99 -1.30 -12.00
C ALA A 68 2.69 -1.96 -13.20
N ILE A 69 3.12 -1.17 -14.19
CA ILE A 69 3.90 -1.66 -15.34
C ILE A 69 5.25 -2.23 -14.88
N LEU A 70 5.95 -1.54 -13.98
CA LEU A 70 7.22 -2.01 -13.43
C LEU A 70 7.05 -3.31 -12.65
N ALA A 71 6.08 -3.36 -11.73
CA ALA A 71 5.77 -4.58 -10.97
C ALA A 71 5.39 -5.75 -11.90
N GLY A 72 4.63 -5.48 -12.95
CA GLY A 72 4.30 -6.48 -13.97
C GLY A 72 5.50 -6.95 -14.78
N ALA A 73 6.42 -6.04 -15.13
CA ALA A 73 7.61 -6.37 -15.89
C ALA A 73 8.56 -7.31 -15.12
N GLU A 74 8.66 -7.17 -13.80
CA GLU A 74 9.45 -8.05 -12.93
C GLU A 74 8.98 -9.52 -13.00
N VAL A 75 7.68 -9.73 -13.22
CA VAL A 75 7.08 -11.06 -13.39
C VAL A 75 6.83 -11.43 -14.87
N GLY A 76 7.43 -10.67 -15.79
CA GLY A 76 7.43 -10.96 -17.23
C GLY A 76 6.17 -10.53 -17.99
N LEU A 77 5.36 -9.63 -17.45
CA LEU A 77 4.20 -9.08 -18.15
C LEU A 77 4.56 -7.87 -19.01
N SER A 78 3.89 -7.75 -20.16
CA SER A 78 3.94 -6.52 -20.96
C SER A 78 3.15 -5.40 -20.29
N PRO A 79 3.39 -4.11 -20.64
CA PRO A 79 2.72 -2.98 -19.99
C PRO A 79 1.19 -3.09 -19.97
N MET A 80 0.57 -3.44 -21.12
CA MET A 80 -0.88 -3.61 -21.20
C MET A 80 -1.39 -4.82 -20.44
N ALA A 81 -0.59 -5.87 -20.28
CA ALA A 81 -0.96 -7.02 -19.43
C ALA A 81 -0.86 -6.63 -17.95
N ALA A 82 0.21 -5.96 -17.55
CA ALA A 82 0.43 -5.48 -16.19
C ALA A 82 -0.73 -4.62 -15.68
N LEU A 83 -1.15 -3.61 -16.45
CA LEU A 83 -2.27 -2.73 -16.09
C LEU A 83 -3.61 -3.46 -15.93
N ARG A 84 -3.81 -4.62 -16.59
CA ARG A 84 -5.00 -5.45 -16.45
C ARG A 84 -4.90 -6.46 -15.30
N SER A 85 -3.68 -6.79 -14.91
CA SER A 85 -3.34 -7.88 -14.00
C SER A 85 -3.08 -7.43 -12.57
N PHE A 86 -2.77 -6.15 -12.37
CA PHE A 86 -2.49 -5.53 -11.09
C PHE A 86 -3.55 -4.49 -10.72
N ASP A 87 -3.83 -4.38 -9.43
CA ASP A 87 -4.64 -3.32 -8.84
C ASP A 87 -3.78 -2.52 -7.87
N VAL A 88 -3.97 -1.19 -7.82
CA VAL A 88 -3.31 -0.32 -6.84
C VAL A 88 -4.25 -0.09 -5.68
N ILE A 89 -3.89 -0.64 -4.52
CA ILE A 89 -4.70 -0.62 -3.30
C ILE A 89 -3.82 -0.07 -2.18
N GLN A 90 -4.24 1.01 -1.54
CA GLN A 90 -3.49 1.65 -0.44
C GLN A 90 -2.01 1.94 -0.78
N GLY A 91 -1.74 2.39 -2.01
CA GLY A 91 -0.39 2.70 -2.49
C GLY A 91 0.44 1.48 -2.90
N GLN A 92 -0.11 0.27 -2.84
CA GLN A 92 0.58 -0.96 -3.24
C GLN A 92 0.02 -1.53 -4.54
N ALA A 93 0.90 -1.86 -5.48
CA ALA A 93 0.54 -2.62 -6.68
C ALA A 93 0.46 -4.12 -6.33
N ALA A 94 -0.73 -4.67 -6.32
CA ALA A 94 -0.99 -6.06 -5.97
C ALA A 94 -1.49 -6.83 -7.19
N PRO A 95 -0.93 -8.01 -7.52
CA PRO A 95 -1.47 -8.84 -8.59
C PRO A 95 -2.79 -9.46 -8.16
N ARG A 96 -3.71 -9.59 -9.10
CA ARG A 96 -4.94 -10.39 -8.91
C ARG A 96 -4.60 -11.86 -8.70
N ALA A 97 -5.46 -12.60 -8.01
CA ALA A 97 -5.25 -14.03 -7.75
C ALA A 97 -5.06 -14.84 -9.05
N ILE A 98 -5.77 -14.49 -10.12
CA ILE A 98 -5.60 -15.11 -11.43
C ILE A 98 -4.21 -14.84 -12.04
N THR A 99 -3.64 -13.66 -11.79
CA THR A 99 -2.29 -13.30 -12.22
C THR A 99 -1.26 -14.14 -11.48
N LEU A 100 -1.42 -14.31 -10.16
CA LEU A 100 -0.57 -15.22 -9.39
C LEU A 100 -0.60 -16.63 -9.96
N ARG A 101 -1.78 -17.17 -10.27
CA ARG A 101 -1.90 -18.49 -10.92
C ARG A 101 -1.17 -18.56 -12.26
N ALA A 102 -1.31 -17.53 -13.08
CA ALA A 102 -0.66 -17.48 -14.39
C ALA A 102 0.87 -17.46 -14.27
N ILE A 103 1.42 -16.70 -13.32
CA ILE A 103 2.86 -16.68 -13.02
C ILE A 103 3.31 -18.06 -12.56
N VAL A 104 2.60 -18.68 -11.62
CA VAL A 104 2.96 -20.01 -11.12
C VAL A 104 2.96 -21.04 -12.26
N GLN A 105 1.99 -20.98 -13.17
CA GLN A 105 1.94 -21.87 -14.34
C GLN A 105 3.03 -21.57 -15.38
N SER A 106 3.38 -20.30 -15.61
CA SER A 106 4.43 -19.93 -16.58
C SER A 106 5.83 -20.39 -16.14
N PHE A 107 6.06 -20.49 -14.83
CA PHE A 107 7.27 -21.09 -14.27
C PHE A 107 7.23 -22.64 -14.26
N GLY A 108 6.19 -23.26 -14.81
CA GLY A 108 6.07 -24.71 -14.99
C GLY A 108 5.67 -25.46 -13.72
N HIS A 109 5.11 -24.77 -12.73
CA HIS A 109 4.44 -25.39 -11.61
C HIS A 109 3.01 -25.79 -12.04
N GLU A 110 2.47 -26.83 -11.43
CA GLU A 110 1.15 -27.35 -11.77
C GLU A 110 0.12 -26.86 -10.74
N ILE A 111 -1.02 -26.34 -11.21
CA ILE A 111 -2.18 -26.00 -10.38
C ILE A 111 -3.42 -26.61 -11.00
N GLU A 112 -4.17 -27.36 -10.19
CA GLU A 112 -5.42 -28.01 -10.54
C GLU A 112 -6.53 -27.56 -9.59
N MET A 113 -7.66 -27.16 -10.18
CA MET A 113 -8.89 -26.89 -9.45
C MET A 113 -9.67 -28.20 -9.34
N VAL A 114 -9.70 -28.78 -8.14
CA VAL A 114 -10.37 -30.06 -7.85
C VAL A 114 -11.86 -29.84 -7.64
N GLU A 115 -12.22 -28.73 -7.01
CA GLU A 115 -13.60 -28.38 -6.72
C GLU A 115 -13.77 -26.86 -6.67
N SER A 116 -14.89 -26.38 -7.21
CA SER A 116 -15.29 -24.98 -7.16
C SER A 116 -16.80 -24.89 -7.08
N THR A 117 -17.30 -24.49 -5.92
CA THR A 117 -18.73 -24.26 -5.64
C THR A 117 -18.88 -22.96 -4.85
N ALA A 118 -20.12 -22.50 -4.64
CA ALA A 118 -20.39 -21.32 -3.81
C ALA A 118 -20.05 -21.51 -2.33
N THR A 119 -19.89 -22.75 -1.84
CA THR A 119 -19.65 -23.06 -0.42
C THR A 119 -18.26 -23.63 -0.15
N ARG A 120 -17.59 -24.16 -1.17
CA ARG A 120 -16.26 -24.78 -1.04
C ARG A 120 -15.46 -24.69 -2.34
N CYS A 121 -14.19 -24.33 -2.21
CA CYS A 121 -13.18 -24.48 -3.25
C CYS A 121 -12.03 -25.34 -2.74
N LYS A 122 -11.62 -26.33 -3.54
CA LYS A 122 -10.46 -27.19 -3.29
C LYS A 122 -9.54 -27.10 -4.48
N MET A 123 -8.29 -26.74 -4.23
CA MET A 123 -7.24 -26.68 -5.24
C MET A 123 -6.04 -27.47 -4.78
N ARG A 124 -5.34 -28.08 -5.73
CA ARG A 124 -4.06 -28.74 -5.47
C ARG A 124 -3.01 -28.22 -6.43
N GLY A 125 -1.76 -28.22 -6.00
CA GLY A 125 -0.66 -27.78 -6.83
C GLY A 125 0.64 -28.48 -6.50
N LYS A 126 1.55 -28.46 -7.46
CA LYS A 126 2.83 -29.16 -7.40
C LYS A 126 3.94 -28.25 -7.90
N ARG A 127 5.01 -28.11 -7.10
CA ARG A 127 6.21 -27.37 -7.53
C ARG A 127 6.88 -28.09 -8.69
N ARG A 128 7.37 -27.34 -9.68
CA ARG A 128 8.13 -27.90 -10.80
C ARG A 128 9.25 -28.80 -10.29
N GLY A 129 9.32 -30.04 -10.80
CA GLY A 129 10.31 -31.04 -10.41
C GLY A 129 10.00 -31.80 -9.10
N SER A 130 8.98 -31.40 -8.34
CA SER A 130 8.49 -32.17 -7.19
C SER A 130 7.49 -33.25 -7.64
N GLN A 131 7.31 -34.30 -6.84
CA GLN A 131 6.17 -35.22 -6.96
C GLN A 131 5.11 -35.01 -5.87
N GLN A 132 5.39 -34.14 -4.91
CA GLN A 132 4.49 -33.87 -3.79
C GLN A 132 3.44 -32.83 -4.17
N TRP A 133 2.18 -33.25 -4.12
CA TRP A 133 1.02 -32.37 -4.26
C TRP A 133 0.67 -31.72 -2.93
N GLN A 134 0.56 -30.40 -2.93
CA GLN A 134 -0.04 -29.64 -1.84
C GLN A 134 -1.50 -29.36 -2.16
N THR A 135 -2.36 -29.34 -1.14
CA THR A 135 -3.80 -29.11 -1.30
C THR A 135 -4.26 -28.03 -0.35
N VAL A 136 -5.01 -27.08 -0.88
CA VAL A 136 -5.67 -26.01 -0.14
C VAL A 136 -7.18 -26.17 -0.28
N THR A 137 -7.90 -26.00 0.83
CA THR A 137 -9.36 -25.96 0.83
C THR A 137 -9.83 -24.69 1.52
N TRP A 138 -10.69 -23.95 0.82
CA TRP A 138 -11.40 -22.78 1.35
C TRP A 138 -12.90 -23.07 1.36
N THR A 139 -13.53 -22.84 2.51
CA THR A 139 -14.98 -22.98 2.67
C THR A 139 -15.61 -21.63 2.98
N ILE A 140 -16.90 -21.51 2.67
CA ILE A 140 -17.66 -20.31 3.03
C ILE A 140 -17.75 -20.15 4.55
N ASP A 141 -17.74 -21.24 5.32
CA ASP A 141 -17.76 -21.18 6.78
C ASP A 141 -16.44 -20.61 7.33
N ARG A 142 -15.28 -21.04 6.80
CA ARG A 142 -13.99 -20.40 7.09
C ARG A 142 -14.01 -18.91 6.74
N ALA A 143 -14.64 -18.53 5.63
CA ALA A 143 -14.77 -17.13 5.25
C ALA A 143 -15.72 -16.33 6.19
N LYS A 144 -16.75 -16.96 6.76
CA LYS A 144 -17.62 -16.35 7.79
C LYS A 144 -16.85 -16.12 9.08
N ASP A 145 -16.03 -17.08 9.50
CA ASP A 145 -15.19 -16.96 10.69
C ASP A 145 -14.19 -15.79 10.57
N LEU A 146 -13.74 -15.52 9.34
CA LEU A 146 -12.90 -14.38 8.99
C LEU A 146 -13.69 -13.08 8.70
N ALA A 147 -15.00 -13.06 8.95
CA ALA A 147 -15.91 -11.94 8.69
C ALA A 147 -15.92 -11.42 7.23
N LEU A 148 -15.52 -12.24 6.26
CA LEU A 148 -15.40 -11.85 4.85
C LEU A 148 -16.75 -11.85 4.13
N THR A 149 -17.65 -12.75 4.50
CA THR A 149 -18.96 -12.92 3.83
C THR A 149 -19.89 -11.72 3.99
N GLY A 150 -19.57 -10.77 4.87
CA GLY A 150 -20.28 -9.50 4.97
C GLY A 150 -20.01 -8.53 3.81
N LYS A 151 -18.90 -8.71 3.08
CA LYS A 151 -18.44 -7.81 2.01
C LYS A 151 -19.20 -8.03 0.70
N ASP A 152 -19.34 -6.97 -0.09
CA ASP A 152 -20.19 -6.94 -1.29
C ASP A 152 -19.73 -7.94 -2.38
N ASN A 153 -18.43 -8.02 -2.63
CA ASN A 153 -17.80 -9.00 -3.51
C ASN A 153 -18.10 -10.45 -3.08
N TRP A 154 -18.02 -10.75 -1.78
CA TRP A 154 -18.32 -12.07 -1.24
C TRP A 154 -19.80 -12.43 -1.32
N LYS A 155 -20.70 -11.46 -1.16
CA LYS A 155 -22.15 -11.66 -1.33
C LYS A 155 -22.52 -11.92 -2.78
N LYS A 156 -21.96 -11.14 -3.71
CA LYS A 156 -22.28 -11.21 -5.14
C LYS A 156 -21.61 -12.39 -5.84
N GLN A 157 -20.37 -12.73 -5.47
CA GLN A 157 -19.54 -13.69 -6.17
C GLN A 157 -18.78 -14.63 -5.20
N PRO A 158 -19.48 -15.39 -4.34
CA PRO A 158 -18.86 -16.21 -3.31
C PRO A 158 -17.91 -17.27 -3.88
N GLN A 159 -18.29 -17.94 -4.96
CA GLN A 159 -17.45 -18.96 -5.62
C GLN A 159 -16.15 -18.36 -6.15
N ALA A 160 -16.21 -17.19 -6.79
CA ALA A 160 -15.02 -16.52 -7.33
C ALA A 160 -14.07 -16.09 -6.20
N MET A 161 -14.61 -15.59 -5.09
CA MET A 161 -13.81 -15.23 -3.92
C MET A 161 -13.15 -16.45 -3.29
N LEU A 162 -13.86 -17.57 -3.14
CA LEU A 162 -13.25 -18.82 -2.65
C LEU A 162 -12.12 -19.32 -3.56
N VAL A 163 -12.30 -19.24 -4.89
CA VAL A 163 -11.25 -19.58 -5.86
C VAL A 163 -10.05 -18.65 -5.72
N ALA A 164 -10.27 -17.34 -5.58
CA ALA A 164 -9.19 -16.37 -5.39
C ALA A 164 -8.37 -16.71 -4.14
N ARG A 165 -9.03 -17.01 -3.02
CA ARG A 165 -8.36 -17.39 -1.77
C ARG A 165 -7.57 -18.68 -1.85
N ALA A 166 -8.18 -19.73 -2.39
CA ALA A 166 -7.50 -21.00 -2.57
C ALA A 166 -6.29 -20.87 -3.53
N THR A 167 -6.44 -20.05 -4.58
CA THR A 167 -5.38 -19.80 -5.56
C THR A 167 -4.19 -19.08 -4.94
N SER A 168 -4.41 -17.96 -4.25
CA SER A 168 -3.33 -17.16 -3.67
C SER A 168 -2.59 -17.91 -2.57
N GLU A 169 -3.32 -18.60 -1.68
CA GLU A 169 -2.71 -19.44 -0.65
C GLU A 169 -1.87 -20.58 -1.26
N LEU A 170 -2.39 -21.25 -2.29
CA LEU A 170 -1.65 -22.33 -2.97
C LEU A 170 -0.42 -21.80 -3.73
N ALA A 171 -0.52 -20.64 -4.39
CA ALA A 171 0.59 -20.02 -5.09
C ALA A 171 1.77 -19.74 -4.15
N ARG A 172 1.48 -19.18 -2.96
CA ARG A 172 2.47 -18.98 -1.89
C ARG A 172 3.12 -20.29 -1.45
N LEU A 173 2.33 -21.35 -1.27
CA LEU A 173 2.81 -22.62 -0.77
C LEU A 173 3.76 -23.35 -1.72
N ILE A 174 3.55 -23.23 -3.04
CA ILE A 174 4.29 -24.05 -4.03
C ILE A 174 5.32 -23.27 -4.86
N ALA A 175 5.24 -21.93 -4.87
CA ALA A 175 5.96 -21.10 -5.82
C ALA A 175 6.22 -19.67 -5.31
N ALA A 176 6.52 -19.51 -4.01
CA ALA A 176 6.88 -18.23 -3.40
C ALA A 176 8.05 -17.52 -4.12
N ASP A 177 9.00 -18.30 -4.64
CA ASP A 177 10.14 -17.83 -5.42
C ASP A 177 9.72 -17.28 -6.79
N ALA A 178 8.75 -17.92 -7.46
CA ALA A 178 8.25 -17.47 -8.75
C ALA A 178 7.43 -16.18 -8.66
N ILE A 179 6.72 -15.98 -7.55
CA ILE A 179 5.93 -14.77 -7.30
C ILE A 179 6.72 -13.68 -6.58
N LEU A 180 8.06 -13.80 -6.50
CA LEU A 180 8.96 -12.81 -5.88
C LEU A 180 8.58 -12.43 -4.44
N GLY A 181 8.01 -13.37 -3.68
CA GLY A 181 7.57 -13.12 -2.32
C GLY A 181 6.31 -12.27 -2.18
N ILE A 182 5.55 -12.03 -3.27
CA ILE A 182 4.26 -11.33 -3.20
C ILE A 182 3.33 -12.06 -2.22
N GLY A 183 3.08 -11.41 -1.08
CA GLY A 183 2.42 -12.02 0.06
C GLY A 183 0.92 -12.17 -0.08
N TYR A 184 0.23 -11.27 -0.79
CA TYR A 184 -1.23 -11.29 -0.91
C TYR A 184 -1.69 -10.84 -2.28
N ALA A 185 -2.79 -11.43 -2.76
CA ALA A 185 -3.42 -10.94 -3.99
C ALA A 185 -4.26 -9.69 -3.72
N ALA A 186 -4.56 -8.93 -4.78
CA ALA A 186 -5.40 -7.73 -4.71
C ALA A 186 -6.72 -7.97 -3.96
N GLU A 187 -7.39 -9.09 -4.24
CA GLU A 187 -8.64 -9.47 -3.58
C GLU A 187 -8.47 -9.64 -2.06
N GLU A 188 -7.29 -10.10 -1.62
CA GLU A 188 -6.99 -10.31 -0.20
C GLU A 188 -6.75 -9.00 0.54
N ILE A 189 -6.07 -8.05 -0.10
CA ILE A 189 -5.77 -6.72 0.45
C ILE A 189 -7.04 -5.88 0.52
N VAL A 190 -7.90 -5.92 -0.52
CA VAL A 190 -9.24 -5.29 -0.50
C VAL A 190 -10.08 -5.84 0.66
N ASP A 191 -9.90 -7.12 0.95
CA ASP A 191 -10.55 -7.78 2.05
C ASP A 191 -9.90 -7.50 3.42
N GLY A 192 -8.99 -6.53 3.52
CA GLY A 192 -8.44 -6.03 4.78
C GLY A 192 -7.38 -6.94 5.41
N ILE A 193 -6.79 -7.85 4.63
CA ILE A 193 -5.55 -8.50 5.04
C ILE A 193 -4.43 -7.49 4.80
N GLU A 194 -4.00 -6.83 5.86
CA GLU A 194 -2.84 -5.93 5.80
C GLU A 194 -1.58 -6.75 5.52
N THR A 195 -0.82 -6.35 4.49
CA THR A 195 0.59 -6.70 4.42
C THR A 195 1.28 -6.09 5.62
N VAL A 196 2.00 -6.90 6.41
CA VAL A 196 2.86 -6.37 7.47
C VAL A 196 4.00 -5.59 6.80
N SER A 197 3.74 -4.33 6.48
CA SER A 197 4.79 -3.36 6.20
C SER A 197 5.20 -2.80 7.55
N GLU A 198 5.83 -3.63 8.39
CA GLU A 198 6.65 -3.12 9.47
C GLU A 198 7.78 -2.34 8.80
N VAL A 199 7.57 -1.05 8.59
CA VAL A 199 8.66 -0.09 8.73
C VAL A 199 9.16 -0.29 10.15
N VAL A 200 10.18 -1.15 10.28
CA VAL A 200 11.00 -1.23 11.48
C VAL A 200 11.52 0.18 11.66
N SER A 201 10.84 0.94 12.51
CA SER A 201 11.36 2.18 13.02
C SER A 201 12.53 1.73 13.86
N GLU A 202 13.74 1.81 13.28
CA GLU A 202 14.97 1.52 14.00
C GLU A 202 14.90 2.29 15.32
N PRO A 203 15.04 1.61 16.48
CA PRO A 203 15.18 2.34 17.72
C PRO A 203 16.46 3.16 17.59
N ALA A 204 16.32 4.49 17.59
CA ALA A 204 17.43 5.41 17.65
C ALA A 204 18.33 4.97 18.81
N LEU A 205 19.47 4.37 18.48
CA LEU A 205 20.52 4.08 19.45
C LEU A 205 21.05 5.43 19.91
N THR A 206 20.55 5.87 21.06
CA THR A 206 21.11 7.00 21.81
C THR A 206 22.51 6.63 22.26
N SER A 207 23.50 6.84 21.39
CA SER A 207 24.90 6.79 21.79
C SER A 207 25.24 8.13 22.47
N GLU A 208 25.18 8.15 23.80
CA GLU A 208 25.85 9.17 24.60
C GLU A 208 27.36 9.11 24.32
N PRO A 209 28.01 10.21 23.90
CA PRO A 209 29.46 10.27 23.90
C PRO A 209 29.94 10.64 25.31
N SER A 210 30.51 9.67 26.01
CA SER A 210 31.38 9.92 27.17
C SER A 210 32.66 10.59 26.68
N GLN A 211 32.94 11.82 27.12
CA GLN A 211 34.30 12.36 27.15
C GLN A 211 34.62 12.95 28.53
N PRO A 212 35.82 12.69 29.07
CA PRO A 212 36.23 13.16 30.39
C PRO A 212 36.59 14.66 30.35
N ALA A 213 36.28 15.32 31.45
CA ALA A 213 36.44 16.75 31.66
C ALA A 213 37.89 17.24 31.54
N THR A 214 38.10 18.41 30.93
CA THR A 214 38.96 19.45 31.51
C THR A 214 38.71 20.85 30.92
N ARG A 215 38.61 21.80 31.87
CA ARG A 215 39.04 23.22 31.82
C ARG A 215 38.24 24.22 30.96
N ARG A 216 37.36 24.95 31.68
CA ARG A 216 36.79 26.27 31.31
C ARG A 216 37.88 27.28 30.97
N VAL A 217 37.74 27.95 29.83
CA VAL A 217 38.07 29.38 29.65
C VAL A 217 36.99 30.01 28.77
N SER A 218 36.40 31.08 29.29
CA SER A 218 35.44 31.96 28.63
C SER A 218 36.10 32.76 27.51
N ARG A 219 35.46 32.82 26.32
CA ARG A 219 35.53 34.00 25.44
C ARG A 219 34.35 34.08 24.46
N ARG A 220 33.49 35.06 24.76
CA ARG A 220 32.82 36.05 23.89
C ARG A 220 32.25 35.57 22.53
N SER A 221 30.94 35.72 22.45
CA SER A 221 30.05 35.71 21.30
C SER A 221 30.61 36.45 20.06
N ARG A 222 30.41 35.79 18.91
CA ARG A 222 30.37 36.43 17.61
C ARG A 222 29.24 35.78 16.82
N THR A 223 28.20 36.56 16.58
CA THR A 223 27.09 36.25 15.68
C THR A 223 27.64 36.15 14.25
N VAL A 224 27.19 35.12 13.54
CA VAL A 224 27.25 35.06 12.08
C VAL A 224 25.85 34.63 11.66
N ASP A 225 25.20 35.51 10.91
CA ASP A 225 23.90 35.31 10.30
C ASP A 225 23.89 34.02 9.49
N ALA A 226 22.92 33.15 9.79
CA ALA A 226 22.48 32.09 8.90
C ALA A 226 20.97 32.28 8.77
N GLU A 227 20.55 32.62 7.54
CA GLU A 227 19.16 32.72 7.12
C GLU A 227 18.40 31.41 7.40
N PRO A 228 17.10 31.48 7.72
CA PRO A 228 16.33 30.34 8.16
C PRO A 228 16.06 29.39 7.00
N GLY A 229 16.24 28.09 7.27
CA GLY A 229 15.64 27.05 6.47
C GLY A 229 14.16 26.82 6.82
N SER A 230 13.63 25.77 6.18
CA SER A 230 12.37 25.08 6.46
C SER A 230 11.14 25.77 5.85
N GLU A 231 10.12 25.09 5.35
CA GLU A 231 9.77 23.67 5.35
C GLU A 231 8.57 23.61 4.40
N SER A 232 8.66 22.89 3.28
CA SER A 232 7.44 22.51 2.54
C SER A 232 6.79 21.37 3.32
N THR A 233 5.97 21.75 4.30
CA THR A 233 5.10 20.86 5.07
C THR A 233 4.22 20.08 4.09
N GLU A 234 4.50 18.78 3.92
CA GLU A 234 3.60 17.87 3.23
C GLU A 234 2.29 17.78 4.04
N GLU A 235 1.23 18.43 3.56
CA GLU A 235 -0.06 18.42 4.21
C GLU A 235 -0.74 17.06 3.99
N LEU A 236 -0.61 16.18 4.98
CA LEU A 236 -1.26 14.86 4.99
C LEU A 236 -2.80 15.00 4.85
N PRO A 237 -3.47 14.10 4.12
CA PRO A 237 -4.94 14.12 3.99
C PRO A 237 -5.64 13.84 5.33
N ILE A 238 -6.90 14.25 5.44
CA ILE A 238 -7.76 13.96 6.60
C ILE A 238 -7.77 12.45 6.92
N THR A 239 -7.60 12.13 8.21
CA THR A 239 -7.61 10.74 8.68
C THR A 239 -9.04 10.24 8.95
N ASP A 240 -9.26 8.92 8.85
CA ASP A 240 -10.57 8.31 9.14
C ASP A 240 -11.14 8.64 10.53
N PRO A 241 -10.33 8.70 11.61
CA PRO A 241 -10.82 9.15 12.93
C PRO A 241 -11.28 10.61 12.93
N GLN A 242 -10.55 11.51 12.25
CA GLN A 242 -10.94 12.92 12.15
C GLN A 242 -12.22 13.09 11.33
N MET A 243 -12.36 12.37 10.23
CA MET A 243 -13.58 12.41 9.41
C MET A 243 -14.80 11.95 10.21
N LYS A 244 -14.69 10.87 10.98
CA LYS A 244 -15.77 10.38 11.85
C LYS A 244 -16.11 11.37 12.96
N LYS A 245 -15.10 11.96 13.63
CA LYS A 245 -15.30 12.94 14.69
C LYS A 245 -15.98 14.21 14.18
N MET A 246 -15.51 14.73 13.04
CA MET A 246 -16.09 15.90 12.39
C MET A 246 -17.54 15.67 11.96
N GLN A 247 -17.85 14.50 11.36
CA GLN A 247 -19.23 14.14 11.00
C GLN A 247 -20.15 14.02 12.21
N ALA A 248 -19.66 13.45 13.32
CA ALA A 248 -20.42 13.35 14.56
C ALA A 248 -20.72 14.74 15.15
N LEU A 249 -19.72 15.64 15.16
CA LEU A 249 -19.91 17.01 15.63
C LEU A 249 -20.86 17.81 14.75
N PHE A 250 -20.80 17.66 13.42
CA PHE A 250 -21.79 18.29 12.54
C PHE A 250 -23.22 17.82 12.84
N ALA A 251 -23.40 16.52 13.08
CA ALA A 251 -24.71 15.97 13.46
C ALA A 251 -25.18 16.49 14.83
N GLU A 252 -24.29 16.56 15.81
CA GLU A 252 -24.57 17.07 17.16
C GLU A 252 -24.93 18.57 17.15
N LYS A 253 -24.26 19.37 16.32
CA LYS A 253 -24.50 20.82 16.20
C LYS A 253 -25.64 21.17 15.22
N GLY A 254 -26.37 20.18 14.71
CA GLY A 254 -27.58 20.39 13.92
C GLY A 254 -27.35 20.71 12.43
N PHE A 255 -26.14 20.50 11.90
CA PHE A 255 -25.87 20.65 10.47
C PHE A 255 -26.44 19.46 9.69
N ARG A 256 -27.62 19.65 9.08
CA ARG A 256 -28.36 18.60 8.37
C ARG A 256 -28.09 18.56 6.87
N ASP A 257 -27.73 19.69 6.26
CA ASP A 257 -27.45 19.79 4.82
C ASP A 257 -25.94 19.67 4.51
N SER A 258 -25.59 19.19 3.32
CA SER A 258 -24.22 19.22 2.80
C SER A 258 -23.75 20.64 2.52
N ASP A 259 -24.65 21.50 2.03
CA ASP A 259 -24.29 22.87 1.64
C ASP A 259 -23.93 23.71 2.88
N ASP A 260 -24.67 23.56 3.99
CA ASP A 260 -24.36 24.22 5.27
C ASP A 260 -23.01 23.77 5.85
N ARG A 261 -22.68 22.48 5.70
CA ARG A 261 -21.39 21.93 6.15
C ARG A 261 -20.24 22.47 5.31
N HIS A 262 -20.41 22.53 3.99
CA HIS A 262 -19.39 23.08 3.11
C HIS A 262 -19.18 24.58 3.35
N ALA A 263 -20.26 25.35 3.52
CA ALA A 263 -20.18 26.77 3.87
C ALA A 263 -19.42 26.99 5.19
N PHE A 264 -19.67 26.16 6.21
CA PHE A 264 -18.94 26.23 7.47
C PHE A 264 -17.46 25.88 7.32
N VAL A 265 -17.12 24.83 6.57
CA VAL A 265 -15.72 24.45 6.32
C VAL A 265 -14.98 25.55 5.54
N THR A 266 -15.61 26.12 4.52
CA THR A 266 -15.06 27.25 3.76
C THR A 266 -14.79 28.44 4.68
N GLN A 267 -15.69 28.75 5.61
CA GLN A 267 -15.50 29.84 6.57
C GLN A 267 -14.33 29.59 7.53
N VAL A 268 -14.07 28.33 7.93
CA VAL A 268 -13.03 28.00 8.91
C VAL A 268 -11.65 27.85 8.27
N CYS A 269 -11.59 27.30 7.06
CA CYS A 269 -10.34 26.96 6.39
C CYS A 269 -9.96 27.88 5.23
N ASP A 270 -10.82 28.86 4.88
CA ASP A 270 -10.63 29.80 3.76
C ASP A 270 -10.37 29.09 2.42
N ILE A 271 -11.01 27.92 2.23
CA ILE A 271 -10.92 27.10 1.01
C ILE A 271 -12.30 26.66 0.54
N GLU A 272 -12.54 26.69 -0.77
CA GLU A 272 -13.75 26.09 -1.33
C GLU A 272 -13.61 24.57 -1.35
N VAL A 273 -14.48 23.87 -0.62
CA VAL A 273 -14.51 22.40 -0.57
C VAL A 273 -15.76 21.86 -1.24
N ALA A 274 -15.58 20.97 -2.21
CA ALA A 274 -16.67 20.21 -2.81
C ALA A 274 -17.03 18.96 -1.97
N SER A 275 -16.09 18.49 -1.14
CA SER A 275 -16.27 17.38 -0.24
C SER A 275 -15.48 17.55 1.05
N SER A 276 -16.04 17.10 2.18
CA SER A 276 -15.31 16.98 3.45
C SER A 276 -14.10 16.01 3.40
N ARG A 277 -13.91 15.28 2.28
CA ARG A 277 -12.74 14.42 2.02
C ARG A 277 -11.56 15.18 1.44
N ASP A 278 -11.76 16.41 0.98
CA ASP A 278 -10.73 17.25 0.36
C ASP A 278 -9.89 18.01 1.39
N LEU A 279 -10.16 17.79 2.69
CA LEU A 279 -9.46 18.44 3.80
C LEU A 279 -8.13 17.76 4.13
N THR A 280 -7.15 18.57 4.53
CA THR A 280 -5.90 18.09 5.14
C THR A 280 -6.10 17.78 6.62
N LYS A 281 -5.17 17.04 7.21
CA LYS A 281 -5.18 16.70 8.65
C LYS A 281 -5.25 17.94 9.53
N THR A 282 -4.51 19.00 9.17
CA THR A 282 -4.47 20.26 9.91
C THR A 282 -5.78 21.03 9.78
N GLN A 283 -6.33 21.12 8.57
CA GLN A 283 -7.62 21.76 8.31
C GLN A 283 -8.77 21.03 9.03
N ALA A 284 -8.78 19.69 8.97
CA ALA A 284 -9.77 18.88 9.67
C ALA A 284 -9.73 19.10 11.19
N SER A 285 -8.53 19.21 11.79
CA SER A 285 -8.40 19.56 13.20
C SER A 285 -8.97 20.94 13.50
N ALA A 286 -8.67 21.95 12.68
CA ALA A 286 -9.19 23.31 12.87
C ALA A 286 -10.73 23.37 12.80
N VAL A 287 -11.35 22.61 11.88
CA VAL A 287 -12.81 22.48 11.79
C VAL A 287 -13.39 21.80 13.04
N ILE A 288 -12.77 20.71 13.50
CA ILE A 288 -13.20 20.00 14.71
C ILE A 288 -13.13 20.92 15.93
N ASP A 289 -12.02 21.61 16.14
CA ASP A 289 -11.82 22.53 17.26
C ASP A 289 -12.85 23.66 17.23
N ARG A 290 -13.18 24.16 16.03
CA ARG A 290 -14.20 25.21 15.87
C ARG A 290 -15.61 24.69 16.12
N LEU A 291 -15.93 23.45 15.71
CA LEU A 291 -17.21 22.81 16.00
C LEU A 291 -17.39 22.53 17.49
N GLU A 292 -16.33 22.11 18.20
CA GLU A 292 -16.37 21.90 19.65
C GLU A 292 -16.65 23.20 20.42
N ALA A 293 -16.17 24.34 19.89
CA ALA A 293 -16.38 25.66 20.47
C ALA A 293 -17.78 26.26 20.20
N LEU A 294 -18.64 25.60 19.41
CA LEU A 294 -20.03 26.03 19.22
C LEU A 294 -20.92 25.47 20.33
N ASP A 295 -21.72 26.31 20.97
CA ASP A 295 -22.75 25.82 21.91
C ASP A 295 -23.81 25.00 21.16
N THR A 296 -24.21 23.85 21.72
CA THR A 296 -25.27 23.00 21.15
C THR A 296 -26.60 23.75 21.19
N LEU A 297 -27.22 24.00 20.03
CA LEU A 297 -28.63 24.40 19.99
C LEU A 297 -29.49 23.24 20.55
N PRO A 298 -30.47 23.51 21.45
CA PRO A 298 -31.31 22.46 21.98
C PRO A 298 -32.16 21.82 20.88
N PRO A 299 -32.50 20.52 20.99
CA PRO A 299 -33.33 19.84 20.00
C PRO A 299 -34.75 20.41 20.02
N ASP A 300 -35.28 20.71 18.84
CA ASP A 300 -36.70 21.04 18.59
C ASP A 300 -37.57 19.87 19.05
N ASP A 301 -38.38 20.06 20.10
CA ASP A 301 -39.30 19.07 20.64
C ASP A 301 -40.64 19.16 19.88
N PRO A 302 -41.08 18.13 19.13
CA PRO A 302 -42.26 18.23 18.27
C PRO A 302 -43.60 18.01 19.01
N GLN A 303 -43.67 18.31 20.31
CA GLN A 303 -44.90 18.16 21.10
C GLN A 303 -45.21 19.38 21.98
N GLN A 304 -45.71 20.45 21.37
CA GLN A 304 -46.62 21.39 22.02
C GLN A 304 -47.68 21.88 21.02
N GLU A 305 -48.71 21.05 20.83
CA GLU A 305 -50.00 21.51 20.35
C GLU A 305 -50.72 22.30 21.46
N LEU A 306 -51.35 23.41 21.04
CA LEU A 306 -52.53 24.07 21.61
C LEU A 306 -52.50 24.48 23.10
N ILE A 307 -52.71 25.78 23.34
CA ILE A 307 -53.94 26.32 23.96
C ILE A 307 -54.07 27.82 23.59
N PRO A 308 -55.31 28.31 23.33
CA PRO A 308 -55.62 29.66 22.85
C PRO A 308 -55.95 30.66 24.00
N ASP A 309 -56.47 31.83 23.59
CA ASP A 309 -57.10 32.94 24.32
C ASP A 309 -56.23 34.21 24.43
N ALA A 310 -56.57 35.28 23.72
CA ALA A 310 -57.68 36.23 23.93
C ALA A 310 -57.39 37.19 25.10
N GLU A 311 -56.97 38.41 24.76
CA GLU A 311 -57.54 39.70 25.16
C GLU A 311 -56.95 40.83 24.31
#